data_AF-A0A9P9Y7P0-F1
#
_entry.id   AF-A0A9P9Y7P0-F1
#
_cell.length_a   1.000
_cell.length_b   1.000
_cell.length_c   1.000
_cell.angle_alpha   90.00
_cell.angle_beta   90.00
_cell.angle_gamma   90.00
#
_symmetry.space_group_name_H-M   'P 1'
#
loop_
_entity.id
_entity.type
_entity.pdbx_description
1 polymer ?
#
loop_
_entity_poly.entity_id
_entity_poly.type
_entity_poly.pdbx_seq_one_letter_code
_entity_poly.pdbx_strand_id
1 'polypeptide(L)'
;MSLGVFLGLSPTESDYPDPEELLAFYREASEADDAPLLLTHGDLSSLNIMVQSDTVVVIVDWDTAGWFPKHWEYICAKYFDGSFQVF
;
A
#
# COMPACT_ATOMS: atom_id res chain seq x y z
N MET A 1 -12.12 -19.72 -0.12
CA MET A 1 -11.81 -20.64 -1.23
C MET A 1 -11.00 -19.86 -2.24
N SER A 2 -9.79 -20.30 -2.55
CA SER A 2 -8.97 -19.72 -3.61
C SER A 2 -9.34 -20.37 -4.95
N LEU A 3 -9.66 -19.57 -5.97
CA LEU A 3 -8.99 -19.59 -7.28
C LEU A 3 -9.67 -18.65 -8.30
N GLY A 4 -8.85 -17.94 -9.08
CA GLY A 4 -9.20 -17.21 -10.30
C GLY A 4 -8.55 -15.83 -10.30
N VAL A 5 -7.24 -15.67 -10.49
CA VAL A 5 -6.52 -15.82 -11.77
C VAL A 5 -7.32 -15.18 -12.92
N PHE A 6 -7.18 -13.87 -13.08
CA PHE A 6 -7.38 -13.21 -14.36
C PHE A 6 -6.13 -12.38 -14.64
N LEU A 7 -5.46 -12.70 -15.75
CA LEU A 7 -4.18 -12.19 -16.26
C LEU A 7 -2.96 -12.82 -15.55
N GLY A 8 -2.21 -13.64 -16.30
CA GLY A 8 -1.11 -14.47 -15.82
C GLY A 8 0.15 -13.70 -15.40
N LEU A 9 0.04 -12.92 -14.33
CA LEU A 9 1.14 -12.29 -13.62
C LEU A 9 0.96 -12.58 -12.13
N SER A 10 1.19 -13.83 -11.69
CA SER A 10 1.50 -14.00 -10.27
C SER A 10 2.92 -13.48 -10.09
N PRO A 11 3.16 -12.49 -9.22
CA PRO A 11 4.50 -12.04 -8.93
C PRO A 11 5.35 -13.26 -8.53
N THR A 12 6.45 -13.48 -9.22
CA THR A 12 7.47 -14.44 -8.85
C THR A 12 8.26 -13.91 -7.67
N GLU A 13 9.01 -14.75 -6.94
CA GLU A 13 9.93 -14.26 -5.89
C GLU A 13 10.89 -13.18 -6.41
N SER A 14 11.26 -13.24 -7.69
CA SER A 14 12.10 -12.25 -8.36
C SER A 14 11.44 -10.87 -8.54
N ASP A 15 10.12 -10.77 -8.45
CA ASP A 15 9.39 -9.49 -8.58
C ASP A 15 9.37 -8.71 -7.26
N TYR A 16 9.73 -9.37 -6.16
CA TYR A 16 9.92 -8.72 -4.87
C TYR A 16 11.38 -8.30 -4.72
N PRO A 17 11.63 -7.05 -4.27
CA PRO A 17 12.98 -6.64 -3.89
C PRO A 17 13.53 -7.57 -2.79
N ASP A 18 14.85 -7.75 -2.80
CA ASP A 18 15.58 -8.54 -1.81
C ASP A 18 15.16 -8.10 -0.39
N PRO A 19 14.80 -9.03 0.51
CA PRO A 19 14.48 -8.69 1.90
C PRO A 19 15.50 -7.80 2.59
N GLU A 20 16.80 -7.95 2.31
CA GLU A 20 17.84 -7.08 2.87
C GLU A 20 17.77 -5.65 2.33
N GLU A 21 17.50 -5.49 1.03
CA GLU A 21 17.32 -4.18 0.38
C GLU A 21 16.07 -3.46 0.91
N LEU A 22 14.96 -4.19 1.06
CA LEU A 22 13.76 -3.68 1.71
C LEU A 22 14.04 -3.22 3.14
N LEU A 23 14.72 -4.04 3.93
CA LEU A 23 15.03 -3.70 5.32
C LEU A 23 15.91 -2.45 5.42
N ALA A 24 16.89 -2.31 4.53
CA ALA A 24 17.75 -1.13 4.46
C ALA A 24 16.93 0.13 4.12
N PHE A 25 16.03 0.04 3.14
CA PHE A 25 15.12 1.12 2.78
C PHE A 25 14.20 1.52 3.95
N TYR A 26 13.58 0.55 4.62
CA TYR A 26 12.72 0.81 5.78
C TYR A 26 13.50 1.49 6.91
N ARG A 27 14.72 1.02 7.17
CA ARG A 27 15.60 1.56 8.20
C ARG A 27 15.95 3.00 7.90
N GLU A 28 16.47 3.28 6.71
CA GLU A 28 16.84 4.62 6.29
C GLU A 28 15.64 5.59 6.39
N ALA A 29 14.49 5.18 5.88
CA ALA A 29 13.30 6.03 5.85
C ALA A 29 12.64 6.22 7.23
N SER A 30 12.92 5.35 8.20
CA SER A 30 12.32 5.40 9.55
C SER A 30 13.29 5.90 10.63
N GLU A 31 14.61 5.79 10.41
CA GLU A 31 15.66 6.21 11.35
C GLU A 31 16.22 7.61 11.07
N ALA A 32 15.82 8.27 9.98
CA ALA A 32 16.14 9.69 9.83
C ALA A 32 15.45 10.45 10.97
N ASP A 33 16.25 11.11 11.83
CA ASP A 33 15.81 11.76 13.07
C ASP A 33 14.66 12.77 12.88
N ASP A 34 14.49 13.28 11.65
CA ASP A 34 13.43 14.22 11.25
C ASP A 34 12.48 13.65 10.18
N ALA A 35 12.40 12.33 10.00
CA ALA A 35 11.47 11.72 9.05
C ALA A 35 10.03 12.07 9.46
N PRO A 36 9.29 12.87 8.67
CA PRO A 36 7.94 13.25 9.04
C PRO A 36 7.01 12.02 8.93
N LEU A 37 6.31 11.70 10.02
CA LEU A 37 5.14 10.85 9.93
C LEU A 37 4.05 11.61 9.19
N LEU A 38 3.46 10.96 8.19
CA LEU A 38 2.37 11.50 7.39
C LEU A 38 1.12 10.71 7.68
N LEU A 39 -0.04 11.37 7.60
CA LEU A 39 -1.31 10.65 7.62
C LEU A 39 -1.42 9.85 6.32
N THR A 40 -1.40 8.52 6.44
CA THR A 40 -1.60 7.57 5.34
C THR A 40 -2.96 6.89 5.48
N HIS A 41 -3.56 6.51 4.36
CA HIS A 41 -4.83 5.81 4.30
C HIS A 41 -4.73 4.38 4.82
N GLY A 42 -3.64 3.67 4.52
CA GLY A 42 -3.39 2.30 4.99
C GLY A 42 -4.00 1.21 4.10
N ASP A 43 -5.09 1.51 3.39
CA ASP A 43 -5.74 0.65 2.39
C ASP A 43 -6.14 1.40 1.11
N LEU A 44 -5.21 2.18 0.52
CA LEU A 44 -5.51 2.98 -0.67
C LEU A 44 -5.51 2.12 -1.93
N SER A 45 -6.64 1.49 -2.22
CA SER A 45 -6.89 0.75 -3.46
C SER A 45 -7.86 1.50 -4.38
N SER A 46 -7.93 1.09 -5.65
CA SER A 46 -8.93 1.62 -6.58
C SER A 46 -10.38 1.37 -6.15
N LEU A 47 -10.61 0.43 -5.22
CA LEU A 47 -11.93 0.17 -4.63
C LEU A 47 -12.36 1.27 -3.64
N ASN A 48 -11.41 1.99 -3.08
CA ASN A 48 -11.61 3.06 -2.08
C ASN A 48 -11.51 4.47 -2.69
N ILE A 49 -11.40 4.59 -4.02
CA ILE A 49 -11.27 5.86 -4.74
C ILE A 49 -12.46 6.04 -5.68
N MET A 50 -13.23 7.12 -5.47
CA MET A 50 -14.29 7.53 -6.38
C MET A 50 -13.74 8.55 -7.39
N VAL A 51 -13.99 8.31 -8.67
CA VAL A 51 -13.52 9.17 -9.77
C VAL A 51 -14.71 9.70 -10.56
N GLN A 52 -14.69 10.99 -10.90
CA GLN A 52 -15.62 11.61 -11.84
C GLN A 52 -14.82 12.12 -13.04
N SER A 53 -15.11 11.58 -14.23
CA SER A 53 -14.29 11.80 -15.42
C SER A 53 -12.84 11.38 -15.16
N ASP A 54 -11.89 12.32 -15.15
CA ASP A 54 -10.46 12.07 -14.87
C ASP A 54 -10.01 12.65 -13.52
N THR A 55 -10.97 12.98 -12.65
CA THR A 55 -10.70 13.62 -11.36
C THR A 55 -11.10 12.71 -10.20
N VAL A 56 -10.16 12.44 -9.29
CA VAL A 56 -10.48 11.83 -7.99
C VAL A 56 -11.34 12.79 -7.20
N VAL A 57 -12.55 12.37 -6.85
CA VAL A 57 -13.51 13.21 -6.13
C VAL A 57 -13.63 12.85 -4.66
N VAL A 58 -13.43 11.58 -4.30
CA VAL A 58 -13.55 11.10 -2.92
C VAL A 58 -12.58 9.94 -2.66
N ILE A 59 -12.00 9.90 -1.47
CA ILE A 59 -11.32 8.74 -0.88
C ILE A 59 -12.14 8.32 0.33
N VAL A 60 -12.55 7.05 0.39
CA VAL A 60 -13.40 6.46 1.44
C VAL A 60 -12.66 5.35 2.17
N ASP A 61 -13.24 4.86 3.27
CA ASP A 61 -12.71 3.72 4.05
C ASP A 61 -11.39 4.00 4.81
N TRP A 62 -11.42 5.05 5.65
CA TRP A 62 -10.28 5.53 6.43
C TRP A 62 -10.01 4.76 7.73
N ASP A 63 -10.66 3.62 7.97
CA ASP A 63 -10.58 2.91 9.25
C ASP A 63 -9.18 2.33 9.52
N THR A 64 -8.38 2.14 8.48
CA THR A 64 -6.97 1.69 8.55
C THR A 64 -5.95 2.84 8.57
N ALA A 65 -6.42 4.09 8.60
CA ALA A 65 -5.56 5.25 8.51
C ALA A 65 -4.72 5.46 9.77
N GLY A 66 -3.52 6.01 9.57
CA GLY A 66 -2.61 6.30 10.67
C GLY A 66 -1.43 7.16 10.27
N TRP A 67 -0.60 7.51 11.26
CA TRP A 67 0.60 8.32 11.07
C TRP A 67 1.80 7.40 10.85
N PHE A 68 2.23 7.28 9.60
CA PHE A 68 3.30 6.36 9.19
C PHE A 68 4.34 7.06 8.32
N PRO A 69 5.54 6.46 8.14
CA PRO A 69 6.53 6.98 7.22
C PRO A 69 5.98 7.13 5.79
N LYS A 70 6.49 8.10 5.03
CA LYS A 70 6.02 8.44 3.67
C LYS A 70 5.88 7.24 2.72
N HIS A 71 6.75 6.24 2.83
CA HIS A 71 6.74 5.08 1.94
C HIS A 71 5.59 4.11 2.22
N TRP A 72 4.96 4.20 3.39
CA TRP A 72 3.96 3.27 3.86
C TRP A 72 2.77 3.15 2.90
N GLU A 73 2.26 4.29 2.41
CA GLU A 73 1.13 4.30 1.46
C GLU A 73 1.43 3.53 0.17
N TYR A 74 2.63 3.71 -0.38
CA TYR A 74 3.03 3.03 -1.62
C TYR A 74 3.09 1.52 -1.43
N ILE A 75 3.62 1.08 -0.28
CA ILE A 75 3.78 -0.34 0.04
C ILE A 75 2.42 -0.98 0.31
N CYS A 76 1.56 -0.28 1.06
CA CYS A 76 0.16 -0.65 1.25
C CYS A 76 -0.55 -0.86 -0.09
N ALA A 77 -0.57 0.17 -0.95
CA ALA A 77 -1.25 0.10 -2.24
C ALA A 77 -0.65 -0.93 -3.21
N LYS A 78 0.64 -1.21 -3.13
CA LYS A 78 1.34 -2.14 -4.04
C LYS A 78 1.16 -3.60 -3.66
N TYR A 79 1.15 -3.90 -2.36
CA TYR A 79 1.21 -5.28 -1.86
C TYR A 79 -0.06 -5.73 -1.15
N PHE A 80 -0.98 -4.82 -0.84
CA PHE A 80 -2.30 -5.13 -0.28
C PHE A 80 -3.36 -4.73 -1.32
N ASP A 81 -4.23 -5.68 -1.67
CA ASP A 81 -5.28 -5.51 -2.69
C ASP A 81 -6.67 -5.29 -2.08
N GLY A 82 -6.75 -4.89 -0.79
CA GLY A 82 -8.01 -4.73 -0.07
C GLY A 82 -8.71 -6.05 0.30
N SER A 83 -8.11 -7.23 0.06
CA SER A 83 -8.72 -8.53 0.37
C SER A 83 -8.67 -8.94 1.84
N PHE A 84 -8.02 -8.15 2.71
CA PHE A 84 -7.94 -8.40 4.15
C PHE A 84 -8.86 -7.47 4.95
N GLN A 85 -10.16 -7.47 4.64
CA GLN A 85 -11.16 -6.95 5.57
C GLN A 85 -11.65 -8.10 6.47
N VAL A 86 -11.09 -8.18 7.67
CA VAL A 86 -11.63 -9.03 8.74
C VAL A 86 -12.63 -8.17 9.52
N PHE A 87 -13.92 -8.44 9.34
CA PHE A 87 -14.99 -7.87 10.16
C PHE A 87 -14.89 -8.31 11.62
#